data_AF-A0A2K8QIC1-F1
#
_entry.id   AF-A0A2K8QIC1-F1
#
_cell.length_a   1.000
_cell.length_b   1.000
_cell.length_c   1.000
_cell.angle_alpha   90.00
_cell.angle_beta   90.00
_cell.angle_gamma   90.00
#
_symmetry.space_group_name_H-M   'P 1'
#
loop_
_entity.id
_entity.type
_entity.pdbx_description
1 polymer ?
#
loop_
_entity_poly.entity_id
_entity_poly.type
_entity_poly.pdbx_seq_one_letter_code
_entity_poly.pdbx_strand_id
1 'polypeptide(L)'
;MDYRILQGIFSGLPSVDDPRFYLFDDFYQNNKIDVLATLPWLVSELIENDGFDIMLEFVRRYGGCRIYINKDYAAFTQKVGIALSEKTYRNMLLHSASDSVLDIPSAWGIYLKLRNVAIRLLLQSGVNLEQIARDFGMTERALRKIMADG
;
A
#
# COMPACT_ATOMS: atom_id res chain seq x y z
N MET A 1 -13.31 -8.39 9.48
CA MET A 1 -12.20 -8.39 10.44
C MET A 1 -12.62 -7.63 11.71
N ASP A 2 -12.21 -8.09 12.90
CA ASP A 2 -12.60 -7.49 14.19
C ASP A 2 -11.99 -6.07 14.36
N TYR A 3 -12.76 -5.14 14.97
CA TYR A 3 -12.33 -3.79 15.31
C TYR A 3 -10.97 -3.73 16.02
N ARG A 4 -10.76 -4.60 17.03
CA ARG A 4 -9.54 -4.64 17.83
C ARG A 4 -8.33 -5.10 17.02
N ILE A 5 -8.55 -5.99 16.05
CA ILE A 5 -7.49 -6.44 15.13
C ILE A 5 -7.10 -5.26 14.24
N LEU A 6 -8.07 -4.57 13.63
CA LEU A 6 -7.80 -3.40 12.78
C LEU A 6 -7.09 -2.29 13.57
N GLN A 7 -7.50 -2.03 14.81
CA GLN A 7 -6.83 -1.07 15.69
C GLN A 7 -5.37 -1.43 15.95
N GLY A 8 -5.07 -2.72 16.17
CA GLY A 8 -3.72 -3.19 16.52
C GLY A 8 -2.73 -3.25 15.35
N ILE A 9 -3.21 -3.45 14.11
CA ILE A 9 -2.32 -3.64 12.96
C ILE A 9 -1.83 -2.33 12.37
N PHE A 10 -2.63 -1.26 12.40
CA PHE A 10 -2.24 0.01 11.78
C PHE A 10 -1.40 0.89 12.71
N SER A 11 -0.13 0.52 12.84
CA SER A 11 0.94 1.31 13.48
C SER A 11 2.16 1.54 12.57
N GLY A 12 2.07 1.13 11.30
CA GLY A 12 3.09 1.25 10.25
C GLY A 12 2.93 0.13 9.22
N LEU A 13 3.71 0.15 8.13
CA LEU A 13 3.81 -1.02 7.25
C LEU A 13 4.68 -2.11 7.91
N PRO A 14 4.20 -3.37 8.01
CA PRO A 14 5.02 -4.47 8.51
C PRO A 14 6.17 -4.78 7.55
N SER A 15 7.23 -5.42 8.06
CA SER A 15 8.14 -6.22 7.23
C SER A 15 7.53 -7.61 7.01
N VAL A 16 8.05 -8.37 6.05
CA VAL A 16 7.58 -9.75 5.79
C VAL A 16 7.76 -10.66 7.02
N ASP A 17 8.81 -10.45 7.80
CA ASP A 17 9.07 -11.23 9.04
C ASP A 17 8.21 -10.79 10.24
N ASP A 18 7.42 -9.73 10.11
CA ASP A 18 6.57 -9.23 11.18
C ASP A 18 5.25 -10.03 11.21
N PRO A 19 4.80 -10.57 12.36
CA PRO A 19 3.52 -11.28 12.44
C PRO A 19 2.31 -10.48 11.93
N ARG A 20 2.38 -9.14 11.97
CA ARG A 20 1.36 -8.25 11.40
C ARG A 20 1.24 -8.38 9.88
N PHE A 21 2.27 -8.87 9.18
CA PHE A 21 2.24 -9.13 7.74
C PHE A 21 1.01 -9.96 7.36
N TYR A 22 0.79 -11.09 8.02
CA TYR A 22 -0.35 -11.97 7.74
C TYR A 22 -1.70 -11.29 7.97
N LEU A 23 -1.76 -10.37 8.94
CA LEU A 23 -2.98 -9.61 9.20
C LEU A 23 -3.22 -8.53 8.13
N PHE A 24 -2.16 -7.94 7.57
CA PHE A 24 -2.27 -7.03 6.42
C PHE A 24 -2.66 -7.77 5.14
N ASP A 25 -2.11 -8.96 4.92
CA ASP A 25 -2.48 -9.80 3.78
C ASP A 25 -3.93 -10.25 3.90
N ASP A 26 -4.36 -10.79 5.05
CA ASP A 26 -5.77 -11.13 5.29
C ASP A 26 -6.70 -9.92 5.14
N PHE A 27 -6.29 -8.75 5.64
CA PHE A 27 -7.02 -7.50 5.41
C PHE A 27 -7.13 -7.17 3.92
N TYR A 28 -6.04 -7.29 3.15
CA TYR A 28 -6.05 -7.07 1.71
C TYR A 28 -6.96 -8.08 1.00
N GLN A 29 -6.83 -9.39 1.25
CA GLN A 29 -7.63 -10.41 0.58
C GLN A 29 -9.14 -10.20 0.81
N ASN A 30 -9.53 -9.84 2.04
CA ASN A 30 -10.93 -9.60 2.39
C ASN A 30 -11.49 -8.28 1.84
N ASN A 31 -10.65 -7.33 1.43
CA ASN A 31 -11.05 -5.98 1.00
C ASN A 31 -10.35 -5.56 -0.29
N LYS A 32 -10.03 -6.53 -1.15
CA LYS A 32 -9.14 -6.38 -2.32
C LYS A 32 -9.55 -5.21 -3.22
N ILE A 33 -10.85 -5.10 -3.52
CA ILE A 33 -11.39 -4.06 -4.40
C ILE A 33 -11.13 -2.66 -3.81
N ASP A 34 -11.53 -2.43 -2.57
CA ASP A 34 -11.39 -1.12 -1.90
C ASP A 34 -9.92 -0.72 -1.71
N VAL A 35 -9.08 -1.71 -1.41
CA VAL A 35 -7.63 -1.52 -1.28
C VAL A 35 -7.01 -1.08 -2.61
N LEU A 36 -7.18 -1.87 -3.67
CA LEU A 36 -6.56 -1.58 -4.97
C LEU A 36 -7.06 -0.26 -5.58
N ALA A 37 -8.34 0.07 -5.38
CA ALA A 37 -8.91 1.34 -5.86
C ALA A 37 -8.32 2.57 -5.16
N THR A 38 -7.80 2.42 -3.94
CA THR A 38 -7.24 3.53 -3.15
C THR A 38 -5.73 3.72 -3.37
N LEU A 39 -5.04 2.65 -3.74
CA LEU A 39 -3.58 2.64 -3.87
C LEU A 39 -3.10 3.35 -5.14
N PRO A 40 -1.88 3.94 -5.14
CA PRO A 40 -1.26 4.40 -6.38
C PRO A 40 -1.10 3.24 -7.35
N TRP A 41 -1.25 3.50 -8.66
CA TRP A 41 -1.23 2.47 -9.70
C TRP A 41 -0.07 1.48 -9.56
N LEU A 42 1.15 1.98 -9.28
CA LEU A 42 2.34 1.15 -9.16
C LEU A 42 2.23 0.12 -8.03
N VAL A 43 1.62 0.53 -6.92
CA VAL A 43 1.46 -0.33 -5.76
C VAL A 43 0.42 -1.41 -6.05
N SER A 44 -0.68 -1.03 -6.71
CA SER A 44 -1.69 -2.00 -7.18
C SER A 44 -1.11 -2.98 -8.21
N GLU A 45 -0.27 -2.49 -9.12
CA GLU A 45 0.43 -3.30 -10.13
C GLU A 45 1.34 -4.35 -9.48
N LEU A 46 2.17 -3.94 -8.51
CA LEU A 46 3.05 -4.83 -7.75
C LEU A 46 2.25 -5.92 -7.02
N ILE A 47 1.17 -5.55 -6.34
CA ILE A 47 0.34 -6.51 -5.60
C ILE A 47 -0.28 -7.53 -6.56
N GLU A 48 -0.89 -7.07 -7.65
CA GLU A 48 -1.63 -7.96 -8.57
C GLU A 48 -0.74 -8.90 -9.37
N ASN A 49 0.50 -8.50 -9.67
CA ASN A 49 1.40 -9.31 -10.49
C ASN A 49 2.42 -10.11 -9.68
N ASP A 50 2.94 -9.52 -8.60
CA ASP A 50 4.10 -10.07 -7.89
C ASP A 50 3.79 -10.44 -6.43
N GLY A 51 2.65 -9.98 -5.89
CA GLY A 51 2.21 -10.30 -4.53
C GLY A 51 2.42 -9.16 -3.53
N PHE A 52 1.72 -9.29 -2.40
CA PHE A 52 1.71 -8.27 -1.35
C PHE A 52 3.05 -8.16 -0.61
N ASP A 53 3.75 -9.28 -0.44
CA ASP A 53 5.12 -9.37 0.09
C ASP A 53 6.13 -8.63 -0.79
N ILE A 54 6.10 -8.88 -2.10
CA ILE A 54 6.99 -8.20 -3.05
C ILE A 54 6.71 -6.69 -3.07
N MET A 55 5.43 -6.29 -3.04
CA MET A 55 5.07 -4.87 -2.91
C MET A 55 5.67 -4.25 -1.64
N LEU A 56 5.55 -4.91 -0.48
CA LEU A 56 6.10 -4.41 0.77
C LEU A 56 7.62 -4.32 0.75
N GLU A 57 8.32 -5.34 0.24
CA GLU A 57 9.78 -5.30 0.11
C GLU A 57 10.20 -4.14 -0.79
N PHE A 58 9.55 -4.00 -1.94
CA PHE A 58 9.85 -2.97 -2.93
C PHE A 58 9.66 -1.55 -2.35
N VAL A 59 8.53 -1.30 -1.71
CA VAL A 59 8.19 0.00 -1.11
C VAL A 59 9.08 0.31 0.10
N ARG A 60 9.49 -0.69 0.89
CA ARG A 60 10.43 -0.48 1.99
C ARG A 60 11.82 -0.11 1.49
N ARG A 61 12.25 -0.69 0.37
CA ARG A 61 13.58 -0.43 -0.21
C ARG A 61 13.64 0.88 -1.00
N TYR A 62 12.58 1.20 -1.76
CA TYR A 62 12.60 2.30 -2.74
C TYR A 62 11.55 3.38 -2.49
N GLY A 63 10.66 3.24 -1.50
CA GLY A 63 9.57 4.17 -1.26
C GLY A 63 10.04 5.60 -0.98
N GLY A 64 9.47 6.57 -1.70
CA GLY A 64 9.86 7.98 -1.62
C GLY A 64 11.09 8.35 -2.45
N CYS A 65 11.68 7.40 -3.17
CA CYS A 65 12.79 7.63 -4.08
C CYS A 65 12.32 7.69 -5.53
N ARG A 66 13.13 8.34 -6.37
CA ARG A 66 13.08 8.20 -7.83
C ARG A 66 14.07 7.13 -8.25
N ILE A 67 13.63 6.14 -9.03
CA ILE A 67 14.51 5.07 -9.53
C ILE A 67 14.60 5.10 -11.05
N TYR A 68 15.74 4.70 -11.59
CA TYR A 68 15.93 4.48 -13.02
C TYR A 68 15.50 3.06 -13.41
N ILE A 69 14.67 2.95 -14.43
CA ILE A 69 14.22 1.71 -15.05
C ILE A 69 15.14 1.42 -16.25
N ASN A 70 16.02 0.44 -16.11
CA ASN A 70 16.88 0.01 -17.21
C ASN A 70 16.02 -0.62 -18.32
N LYS A 71 16.31 -0.34 -19.60
CA LYS A 71 15.61 -0.92 -20.75
C LYS A 71 15.89 -2.41 -20.94
N ASP A 72 16.94 -2.92 -20.30
CA ASP A 72 17.22 -4.34 -20.16
C ASP A 72 16.65 -4.88 -18.83
N TYR A 73 15.77 -5.87 -18.94
CA TYR A 73 15.05 -6.47 -17.80
C TYR A 73 16.00 -7.17 -16.81
N ALA A 74 17.00 -7.90 -17.30
CA ALA A 74 17.96 -8.60 -16.45
C ALA A 74 18.82 -7.61 -15.65
N ALA A 75 19.30 -6.55 -16.31
CA ALA A 75 20.05 -5.49 -15.65
C ALA A 75 19.19 -4.69 -14.65
N PHE A 76 17.90 -4.47 -14.97
CA PHE A 76 16.97 -3.84 -14.04
C PHE A 76 16.76 -4.67 -12.76
N THR A 77 16.38 -5.94 -12.91
CA THR A 77 16.13 -6.85 -11.78
C THR A 77 17.38 -7.07 -10.93
N GLN A 78 18.55 -7.20 -11.56
CA GLN A 78 19.83 -7.27 -10.86
C GLN A 78 20.11 -6.00 -10.02
N LYS A 79 19.84 -4.82 -10.57
CA LYS A 79 20.08 -3.54 -9.89
C LYS A 79 19.08 -3.28 -8.75
N VAL A 80 17.82 -3.63 -8.96
CA VAL A 80 16.75 -3.50 -7.96
C VAL A 80 16.90 -4.57 -6.86
N GLY A 81 17.48 -5.72 -7.19
CA GLY A 81 17.69 -6.81 -6.23
C GLY A 81 16.39 -7.36 -5.66
N ILE A 82 15.29 -7.22 -6.39
CA ILE A 82 13.96 -7.77 -6.08
C ILE A 82 13.49 -8.47 -7.36
N ALA A 83 13.02 -9.71 -7.21
CA ALA A 83 12.50 -10.49 -8.32
C ALA A 83 11.11 -9.98 -8.71
N LEU A 84 11.07 -8.98 -9.59
CA LEU A 84 9.84 -8.48 -10.18
C LEU A 84 9.54 -9.25 -11.46
N SER A 85 8.28 -9.55 -11.74
CA SER A 85 7.88 -10.15 -13.00
C SER A 85 8.19 -9.24 -14.19
N GLU A 86 8.37 -9.85 -15.35
CA GLU A 86 8.57 -9.10 -16.59
C GLU A 86 7.35 -8.22 -16.93
N LYS A 87 6.15 -8.63 -16.50
CA LYS A 87 4.92 -7.85 -16.67
C LYS A 87 4.98 -6.54 -15.88
N THR A 88 5.29 -6.59 -14.59
CA THR A 88 5.48 -5.40 -13.76
C THR A 88 6.57 -4.51 -14.31
N TYR A 89 7.72 -5.09 -14.68
CA TYR A 89 8.81 -4.37 -15.31
C TYR A 89 8.36 -3.59 -16.55
N ARG A 90 7.68 -4.25 -17.49
CA ARG A 90 7.19 -3.60 -18.72
C ARG A 90 6.22 -2.46 -18.41
N ASN A 91 5.36 -2.62 -17.41
CA ASN A 91 4.44 -1.56 -16.99
C ASN A 91 5.15 -0.40 -16.29
N MET A 92 6.19 -0.66 -15.49
CA MET A 92 7.05 0.38 -14.92
C MET A 92 7.80 1.15 -16.01
N LEU A 93 8.33 0.47 -17.01
CA LEU A 93 9.01 1.11 -18.14
C LEU A 93 8.04 1.95 -18.97
N LEU A 94 6.84 1.44 -19.24
CA LEU A 94 5.80 2.14 -19.99
C LEU A 94 5.36 3.46 -19.32
N HIS A 95 5.24 3.44 -17.98
CA HIS A 95 4.79 4.60 -17.20
C HIS A 95 5.96 5.45 -16.64
N SER A 96 7.20 5.13 -17.01
CA SER A 96 8.36 5.94 -16.65
C SER A 96 8.37 7.25 -17.42
N ALA A 97 9.00 8.29 -16.84
CA ALA A 97 9.20 9.55 -17.53
C ALA A 97 10.17 9.39 -18.72
N SER A 98 10.36 10.45 -19.52
CA SER A 98 11.16 10.42 -20.75
C SER A 98 12.63 10.00 -20.57
N ASP A 99 13.17 10.11 -19.36
CA ASP A 99 14.50 9.67 -18.93
C ASP A 99 14.52 8.26 -18.31
N SER A 100 13.43 7.50 -18.48
CA SER A 100 13.23 6.17 -17.91
C SER A 100 13.32 6.14 -16.38
N VAL A 101 12.86 7.20 -15.71
CA VAL A 101 12.76 7.23 -14.24
C VAL A 101 11.32 7.10 -13.77
N LEU A 102 11.15 6.56 -12.56
CA LEU A 102 9.85 6.40 -11.92
C LEU A 102 9.93 6.84 -10.46
N ASP A 103 8.98 7.68 -10.04
CA ASP A 103 8.82 8.08 -8.64
C ASP A 103 8.06 7.00 -7.88
N ILE A 104 8.66 6.49 -6.81
CA ILE A 104 8.09 5.39 -6.03
C ILE A 104 7.29 5.97 -4.86
N PRO A 105 6.01 5.61 -4.69
CA PRO A 105 5.21 6.06 -3.56
C PRO A 105 5.85 5.67 -2.23
N SER A 106 5.77 6.57 -1.23
CA SER A 106 6.39 6.32 0.07
C SER A 106 5.63 5.25 0.87
N ALA A 107 6.38 4.48 1.65
CA ALA A 107 5.84 3.50 2.59
C ALA A 107 4.79 4.12 3.52
N TRP A 108 5.06 5.32 4.03
CA TRP A 108 4.13 6.06 4.88
C TRP A 108 2.83 6.42 4.15
N GLY A 109 2.91 6.89 2.91
CA GLY A 109 1.73 7.23 2.10
C GLY A 109 0.86 6.00 1.81
N ILE A 110 1.49 4.86 1.52
CA ILE A 110 0.79 3.58 1.31
C ILE A 110 0.11 3.11 2.60
N TYR A 111 0.84 3.15 3.71
CA TYR A 111 0.28 2.85 5.04
C TYR A 111 -0.97 3.68 5.34
N LEU A 112 -0.91 5.01 5.14
CA LEU A 112 -2.06 5.89 5.38
C LEU A 112 -3.26 5.53 4.49
N LYS A 113 -3.02 5.17 3.23
CA LYS A 113 -4.08 4.74 2.31
C LYS A 113 -4.76 3.45 2.78
N LEU A 114 -3.99 2.43 3.15
CA LEU A 114 -4.52 1.17 3.69
C LEU A 114 -5.32 1.39 4.98
N ARG A 115 -4.76 2.19 5.89
CA ARG A 115 -5.42 2.58 7.14
C ARG A 115 -6.75 3.30 6.88
N ASN A 116 -6.80 4.19 5.90
CA ASN A 116 -8.03 4.90 5.55
C ASN A 116 -9.10 3.97 4.97
N VAL A 117 -8.71 2.90 4.25
CA VAL A 117 -9.66 1.85 3.84
C VAL A 117 -10.26 1.17 5.07
N ALA A 118 -9.44 0.74 6.03
CA ALA A 118 -9.94 0.13 7.26
C ALA A 118 -10.88 1.05 8.05
N ILE A 119 -10.52 2.33 8.17
CA ILE A 119 -11.36 3.33 8.85
C ILE A 119 -12.70 3.53 8.11
N ARG A 120 -12.69 3.58 6.78
CA ARG A 120 -13.94 3.68 5.99
C ARG A 120 -14.85 2.50 6.27
N LEU A 121 -14.31 1.28 6.27
CA LEU A 121 -15.09 0.08 6.54
C LEU A 121 -15.69 0.10 7.96
N LEU A 122 -14.94 0.58 8.96
CA LEU A 122 -15.45 0.75 10.33
C LEU A 122 -16.59 1.77 10.40
N LEU A 123 -16.43 2.92 9.73
CA LEU A 123 -17.48 3.95 9.65
C LEU A 123 -18.73 3.41 8.93
N GLN A 124 -18.57 2.67 7.84
CA GLN A 124 -19.67 2.03 7.11
C GLN A 124 -20.38 0.96 7.95
N SER A 125 -19.67 0.26 8.84
CA SER A 125 -20.26 -0.68 9.79
C SER A 125 -20.97 -0.02 10.99
N GLY A 126 -21.04 1.32 11.02
CA GLY A 126 -21.76 2.07 12.06
C GLY A 126 -20.97 2.30 13.34
N VAL A 127 -19.64 2.11 13.33
CA VAL A 127 -18.82 2.42 14.50
C VAL A 127 -18.80 3.93 14.72
N ASN A 128 -18.94 4.35 15.98
CA ASN A 128 -19.03 5.76 16.34
C ASN A 128 -17.75 6.53 15.96
N LEU A 129 -17.93 7.72 15.36
CA LEU A 129 -16.86 8.59 14.90
C LEU A 129 -15.92 9.04 16.04
N GLU A 130 -16.45 9.39 17.20
CA GLU A 130 -15.67 9.76 18.40
C GLU A 130 -14.84 8.58 18.91
N GLN A 131 -15.37 7.36 18.82
CA GLN A 131 -14.65 6.16 19.20
C GLN A 131 -13.46 5.93 18.26
N ILE A 132 -13.67 6.01 16.94
CA ILE A 132 -12.59 5.88 15.96
C ILE A 132 -11.55 6.99 16.15
N ALA A 133 -11.99 8.23 16.37
CA ALA A 133 -11.10 9.37 16.59
C ALA A 133 -10.14 9.12 17.76
N ARG A 134 -10.69 8.62 18.88
CA ARG A 134 -9.92 8.28 20.08
C ARG A 134 -8.96 7.11 19.84
N ASP A 135 -9.47 6.01 19.33
CA ASP A 135 -8.76 4.73 19.28
C ASP A 135 -7.71 4.68 18.17
N PHE A 136 -7.89 5.47 17.12
CA PHE A 136 -6.92 5.67 16.04
C PHE A 136 -6.14 6.98 16.20
N GLY A 137 -6.37 7.80 17.23
CA GLY A 137 -5.64 9.06 17.41
C GLY A 137 -5.79 10.02 16.22
N MET A 138 -7.02 10.12 15.68
CA MET A 138 -7.35 10.98 14.55
C MET A 138 -8.34 12.07 14.96
N THR A 139 -8.31 13.20 14.28
CA THR A 139 -9.33 14.23 14.50
C THR A 139 -10.61 13.88 13.75
N GLU A 140 -11.76 14.33 14.26
CA GLU A 140 -13.03 14.16 13.56
C GLU A 140 -13.00 14.77 12.14
N ARG A 141 -12.29 15.89 11.98
CA ARG A 141 -12.09 16.52 10.67
C ARG A 141 -11.39 15.58 9.69
N ALA A 142 -10.37 14.85 10.13
CA ALA A 142 -9.70 13.86 9.30
C ALA A 142 -10.63 12.70 8.94
N LEU A 143 -11.45 12.23 9.87
CA LEU A 143 -12.43 11.17 9.63
C LEU A 143 -13.52 11.60 8.63
N ARG A 144 -14.05 12.82 8.76
CA ARG A 144 -15.02 13.38 7.79
C ARG A 144 -14.43 13.48 6.39
N LYS A 145 -13.15 13.82 6.26
CA LYS A 145 -12.47 13.82 4.96
C LYS A 145 -12.39 12.41 4.37
N ILE A 146 -12.03 11.42 5.20
CA ILE A 146 -12.00 10.01 4.78
C ILE A 146 -13.37 9.52 4.30
N MET A 147 -14.47 9.98 4.92
CA MET A 147 -15.83 9.67 4.47
C MET A 147 -16.19 10.32 3.13
N ALA A 148 -15.65 11.51 2.84
CA ALA A 148 -15.93 12.25 1.63
C ALA A 148 -15.07 11.81 0.42
N ASP A 149 -13.90 11.23 0.68
CA ASP A 149 -12.94 10.76 -0.33
C ASP A 149 -13.19 9.29 -0.76
N GLY A 150 -14.31 8.68 -0.35
CA GLY A 150 -14.74 7.32 -0.73
C GLY A 150 -15.97 7.34 -1.60
#